data_AF-A0A8B6M5I0-F1
#
_entry.id   AF-A0A8B6M5I0-F1
#
_cell.length_a   1.000
_cell.length_b   1.000
_cell.length_c   1.000
_cell.angle_alpha   90.00
_cell.angle_beta   90.00
_cell.angle_gamma   90.00
#
_symmetry.space_group_name_H-M   'P 1'
#
loop_
_entity.id
_entity.type
_entity.pdbx_description
1 polymer ?
#
loop_
_entity_poly.entity_id
_entity_poly.type
_entity_poly.pdbx_seq_one_letter_code
_entity_poly.pdbx_strand_id
1 'polypeptide(L)'
;MTRFGYVLTTYFAMLAFIALAFVHPAPRLIWDATASTPTGLYALRPAGQLHAFELVAVRAPEPIASYLADGGFLPKGVPLLKHVMALPGQTVCRAGDAITVDHIAAGAARERDHLGRPLPRWSGCHTLAPAKSSS
;
A
#
# COMPACT_ATOMS: atom_id res chain seq x y z
N MET A 1 4.36 -53.85 -11.58
CA MET A 1 3.84 -52.50 -11.31
C MET A 1 2.33 -52.58 -11.23
N THR A 2 1.75 -52.42 -10.04
CA THR A 2 0.34 -52.74 -9.78
C THR A 2 -0.56 -51.60 -10.23
N ARG A 3 -1.65 -51.91 -10.95
CA ARG A 3 -2.73 -50.96 -11.33
C ARG A 3 -3.20 -50.11 -10.15
N PHE A 4 -3.15 -50.69 -8.95
CA PHE A 4 -3.45 -50.03 -7.68
C PHE A 4 -2.53 -48.83 -7.39
N GLY A 5 -1.23 -48.95 -7.71
CA GLY A 5 -0.28 -47.85 -7.58
C GLY A 5 -0.64 -46.67 -8.48
N TYR A 6 -1.10 -46.91 -9.70
CA TYR A 6 -1.55 -45.84 -10.61
C TYR A 6 -2.83 -45.15 -10.12
N VAL A 7 -3.77 -45.90 -9.56
CA VAL A 7 -5.01 -45.32 -9.01
C VAL A 7 -4.71 -44.46 -7.79
N LEU A 8 -3.79 -44.90 -6.91
CA LEU A 8 -3.39 -44.10 -5.76
C LEU A 8 -2.67 -42.82 -6.18
N THR A 9 -1.73 -42.90 -7.12
CA THR A 9 -0.96 -41.72 -7.54
C THR A 9 -1.83 -40.68 -8.24
N THR A 10 -2.76 -41.09 -9.11
CA THR A 10 -3.69 -40.16 -9.76
C THR A 10 -4.66 -39.53 -8.76
N TYR A 11 -5.14 -40.30 -7.78
CA TYR A 11 -5.99 -39.78 -6.70
C TYR A 11 -5.27 -38.72 -5.86
N PHE A 12 -4.05 -38.99 -5.39
CA PHE A 12 -3.27 -38.01 -4.63
C PHE A 12 -2.90 -36.78 -5.46
N ALA A 13 -2.57 -36.95 -6.74
CA ALA A 13 -2.29 -35.83 -7.63
C ALA A 13 -3.52 -34.93 -7.83
N MET A 14 -4.71 -35.53 -7.99
CA MET A 14 -5.97 -34.80 -8.13
C MET A 14 -6.30 -34.03 -6.85
N LEU A 15 -6.15 -34.65 -5.67
CA LEU A 15 -6.32 -33.98 -4.39
C LEU A 15 -5.35 -32.80 -4.21
N ALA A 16 -4.08 -32.98 -4.56
CA ALA A 16 -3.08 -31.92 -4.47
C ALA A 16 -3.43 -30.74 -5.41
N PHE A 17 -3.89 -31.02 -6.63
CA PHE A 17 -4.29 -29.99 -7.59
C PHE A 17 -5.52 -29.20 -7.11
N ILE A 18 -6.52 -29.89 -6.57
CA ILE A 18 -7.70 -29.26 -5.96
C ILE A 18 -7.26 -28.39 -4.77
N ALA A 19 -6.39 -28.89 -3.89
CA ALA A 19 -5.89 -28.11 -2.76
C ALA A 19 -5.15 -26.84 -3.22
N LEU A 20 -4.32 -26.95 -4.26
CA LEU A 20 -3.57 -25.80 -4.80
C LEU A 20 -4.50 -24.74 -5.41
N ALA A 21 -5.66 -25.12 -5.95
CA ALA A 21 -6.66 -24.17 -6.46
C ALA A 21 -7.29 -23.31 -5.35
N PHE A 22 -7.34 -23.81 -4.11
CA PHE A 22 -7.81 -23.05 -2.94
C PHE A 22 -6.68 -22.25 -2.26
N VAL A 23 -5.42 -22.49 -2.63
CA VAL A 23 -4.29 -21.69 -2.17
C VAL A 23 -4.07 -20.57 -3.19
N HIS A 24 -4.57 -19.38 -2.90
CA HIS A 24 -4.19 -18.19 -3.64
C HIS A 24 -2.94 -17.59 -2.98
N PRO A 25 -1.72 -17.81 -3.50
CA PRO A 25 -0.57 -17.06 -3.04
C PRO A 25 -0.78 -15.60 -3.43
N ALA A 26 -1.23 -14.77 -2.48
CA ALA A 26 -1.21 -13.34 -2.65
C ALA A 26 0.24 -12.95 -3.00
N PRO A 27 0.49 -12.17 -4.07
CA PRO A 27 1.84 -11.80 -4.47
C PRO A 27 2.52 -11.11 -3.29
N ARG A 28 3.47 -11.81 -2.67
CA ARG A 28 4.08 -11.37 -1.41
C ARG A 28 5.21 -10.38 -1.65
N LEU A 29 5.48 -9.97 -2.88
CA LEU A 29 6.67 -9.21 -3.21
C LEU A 29 6.31 -8.01 -4.09
N ILE A 30 6.69 -6.81 -3.64
CA ILE A 30 6.64 -5.57 -4.42
C ILE A 30 8.08 -5.15 -4.70
N TRP A 31 8.35 -4.73 -5.93
CA TRP A 31 9.57 -4.01 -6.25
C TRP A 31 9.32 -2.50 -6.17
N ASP A 32 10.01 -1.80 -5.26
CA ASP A 32 9.99 -0.33 -5.26
C ASP A 32 11.15 0.19 -6.10
N ALA A 33 10.80 0.90 -7.18
CA ALA A 33 11.75 1.57 -8.07
C ALA A 33 11.87 3.08 -7.76
N THR A 34 11.18 3.58 -6.74
CA THR A 34 11.13 5.01 -6.44
C THR A 34 12.14 5.42 -5.37
N ALA A 35 12.67 6.63 -5.45
CA ALA A 35 13.59 7.19 -4.46
C ALA A 35 12.93 7.56 -3.11
N SER A 36 11.64 7.22 -2.92
CA SER A 36 10.90 7.55 -1.69
C SER A 36 11.10 6.53 -0.58
N THR A 37 11.55 5.33 -0.92
CA THR A 37 12.04 4.29 -0.01
C THR A 37 13.32 3.69 -0.59
N PRO A 38 14.09 2.87 0.15
CA PRO A 38 15.20 2.14 -0.44
C PRO A 38 14.74 1.30 -1.64
N THR A 39 15.39 1.44 -2.79
CA THR A 39 15.11 0.60 -3.97
C THR A 39 15.31 -0.87 -3.63
N GLY A 40 14.30 -1.72 -3.85
CA GLY A 40 14.42 -3.14 -3.50
C GLY A 40 13.12 -3.94 -3.53
N LEU A 41 13.24 -5.19 -3.10
CA LEU A 41 12.15 -6.16 -3.05
C LEU A 41 11.56 -6.21 -1.63
N TYR A 42 10.28 -5.88 -1.51
CA TYR A 42 9.56 -5.77 -0.25
C TYR A 42 8.57 -6.91 -0.08
N ALA A 43 8.63 -7.59 1.06
CA ALA A 43 7.68 -8.63 1.40
C ALA A 43 6.38 -8.06 1.99
N LEU A 44 5.24 -8.30 1.36
CA LEU A 44 3.92 -7.91 1.86
C LEU A 44 3.47 -8.83 2.99
N ARG A 45 2.96 -8.22 4.06
CA ARG A 45 2.28 -8.90 5.16
C ARG A 45 0.90 -8.30 5.39
N PRO A 46 -0.08 -9.08 5.91
CA PRO A 46 -1.37 -8.52 6.30
C PRO A 46 -1.19 -7.36 7.28
N ALA A 47 -1.93 -6.27 7.05
CA ALA A 47 -1.91 -5.12 7.93
C ALA A 47 -2.54 -5.49 9.28
N GLY A 48 -1.77 -5.35 10.36
CA GLY A 48 -2.24 -5.48 11.74
C GLY A 48 -2.58 -4.12 12.34
N GLN A 49 -2.24 -3.91 13.60
CA GLN A 49 -2.24 -2.56 14.19
C GLN A 49 -1.13 -1.74 13.54
N LEU A 50 -1.50 -0.56 13.03
CA LEU A 50 -0.59 0.38 12.40
C LEU A 50 0.20 1.16 13.46
N HIS A 51 1.50 1.29 13.25
CA HIS A 51 2.39 2.09 14.09
C HIS A 51 2.87 3.34 13.34
N ALA A 52 3.24 4.38 14.09
CA ALA A 52 3.86 5.56 13.51
C ALA A 52 5.20 5.19 12.85
N PHE A 53 5.49 5.81 11.70
CA PHE A 53 6.64 5.54 10.83
C PHE A 53 6.72 4.12 10.26
N GLU A 54 5.66 3.32 10.36
CA GLU A 54 5.61 2.02 9.71
C GLU A 54 5.48 2.18 8.19
N LEU A 55 6.23 1.37 7.44
CA LEU A 55 6.14 1.33 5.99
C LEU A 55 4.99 0.43 5.55
N VAL A 56 4.02 0.99 4.83
CA VAL A 56 2.81 0.29 4.43
C VAL A 56 2.61 0.35 2.93
N ALA A 57 2.06 -0.74 2.38
CA ALA A 57 1.58 -0.81 1.01
C ALA A 57 0.11 -0.37 0.97
N VAL A 58 -0.15 0.77 0.35
CA VAL A 58 -1.50 1.37 0.28
C VAL A 58 -1.97 1.40 -1.16
N ARG A 59 -3.16 0.84 -1.41
CA ARG A 59 -3.88 1.09 -2.66
C ARG A 59 -4.59 2.44 -2.53
N ALA A 60 -4.24 3.38 -3.41
CA ALA A 60 -4.90 4.68 -3.42
C ALA A 60 -6.41 4.51 -3.68
N PRO A 61 -7.29 5.12 -2.88
CA PRO A 61 -8.72 5.18 -3.19
C PRO A 61 -8.97 6.15 -4.35
N GLU A 62 -10.10 6.01 -5.03
CA GLU A 62 -10.57 7.09 -5.90
C GLU A 62 -10.98 8.31 -5.05
N PRO A 63 -10.75 9.54 -5.53
CA PRO A 63 -10.26 9.93 -6.87
C PRO A 63 -8.72 9.98 -7.00
N ILE A 64 -7.98 9.66 -5.94
CA ILE A 64 -6.51 9.79 -5.89
C ILE A 64 -5.86 8.81 -6.87
N ALA A 65 -6.40 7.59 -6.99
CA ALA A 65 -5.90 6.58 -7.93
C ALA A 65 -5.93 7.08 -9.39
N SER A 66 -7.03 7.71 -9.82
CA SER A 66 -7.11 8.31 -11.15
C SER A 66 -6.13 9.46 -11.34
N TYR A 67 -6.02 10.38 -10.38
CA TYR A 67 -5.03 11.46 -10.44
C TYR A 67 -3.59 10.94 -10.62
N LEU A 68 -3.21 9.89 -9.87
CA LEU A 68 -1.88 9.30 -9.97
C LEU A 68 -1.64 8.61 -11.31
N ALA A 69 -2.65 7.94 -11.86
CA ALA A 69 -2.56 7.26 -13.14
C ALA A 69 -2.49 8.25 -14.30
N ASP A 70 -3.39 9.22 -14.34
CA ASP A 70 -3.48 10.22 -15.40
C ASP A 70 -2.25 11.14 -15.40
N GLY A 71 -1.69 11.41 -14.22
CA GLY A 71 -0.43 12.13 -14.06
C GLY A 71 0.83 11.32 -14.39
N GLY A 72 0.71 10.02 -14.69
CA GLY A 72 1.84 9.14 -14.96
C GLY A 72 2.73 8.86 -13.73
N PHE A 73 2.20 9.06 -12.52
CA PHE A 73 2.92 8.80 -11.27
C PHE A 73 2.86 7.33 -10.86
N LEU A 74 1.69 6.71 -11.01
CA LEU A 74 1.45 5.32 -10.62
C LEU A 74 0.31 4.72 -11.44
N PRO A 75 0.48 3.55 -12.08
CA PRO A 75 -0.63 2.88 -12.76
C PRO A 75 -1.77 2.50 -11.81
N LYS A 76 -3.01 2.46 -12.32
CA LYS A 76 -4.19 2.07 -11.54
C LYS A 76 -4.02 0.67 -10.94
N GLY A 77 -4.40 0.53 -9.67
CA GLY A 77 -4.38 -0.75 -8.95
C GLY A 77 -3.02 -1.16 -8.39
N VAL A 78 -1.92 -0.48 -8.77
CA VAL A 78 -0.60 -0.70 -8.19
C VAL A 78 -0.55 -0.06 -6.78
N PRO A 79 -0.08 -0.79 -5.75
CA PRO A 79 0.07 -0.23 -4.41
C PRO A 79 1.28 0.71 -4.32
N LEU A 80 1.16 1.72 -3.45
CA LEU A 80 2.22 2.65 -3.08
C LEU A 80 2.87 2.22 -1.78
N LEU A 81 4.20 2.31 -1.67
CA LEU A 81 4.87 2.26 -0.38
C LEU A 81 4.93 3.65 0.23
N LYS A 82 4.42 3.80 1.45
CA LYS A 82 4.41 5.06 2.20
C LYS A 82 4.63 4.80 3.69
N HIS A 83 5.29 5.74 4.36
CA HIS A 83 5.40 5.74 5.82
C HIS A 83 4.14 6.33 6.44
N VAL A 84 3.63 5.70 7.49
CA VAL A 84 2.53 6.22 8.31
C VAL A 84 3.04 7.42 9.12
N MET A 85 2.55 8.62 8.84
CA MET A 85 2.96 9.82 9.58
C MET A 85 2.01 10.20 10.72
N ALA A 86 0.78 9.72 10.70
CA ALA A 86 -0.22 10.00 11.72
C ALA A 86 -1.24 8.86 11.83
N LEU A 87 -1.79 8.68 13.03
CA LEU A 87 -2.76 7.65 13.39
C LEU A 87 -4.13 8.27 13.74
N PRO A 88 -5.20 7.46 13.80
CA PRO A 88 -6.51 7.93 14.26
C PRO A 88 -6.45 8.65 15.61
N GLY A 89 -7.18 9.76 15.73
CA GLY A 89 -7.16 10.65 16.89
C GLY A 89 -6.13 11.77 16.81
N GLN A 90 -5.09 11.63 15.97
CA GLN A 90 -4.08 12.67 15.76
C GLN A 90 -4.58 13.73 14.78
N THR A 91 -4.10 14.96 14.94
CA THR A 91 -4.45 16.10 14.09
C THR A 91 -3.30 16.45 13.17
N VAL A 92 -3.55 16.39 11.87
CA VAL A 92 -2.59 16.79 10.83
C VAL A 92 -2.93 18.20 10.38
N CYS A 93 -2.00 19.13 10.51
CA CYS A 93 -2.16 20.51 10.07
C CYS A 93 -1.19 20.81 8.93
N ARG A 94 -1.63 21.66 8.00
CA ARG A 94 -0.76 22.27 6.99
C ARG A 94 -0.91 23.78 6.99
N ALA A 95 0.20 24.47 7.20
CA ALA A 95 0.32 25.92 7.13
C ALA A 95 1.41 26.29 6.10
N GLY A 96 0.98 26.72 4.92
CA GLY A 96 1.89 26.90 3.79
C GLY A 96 2.46 25.58 3.29
N ASP A 97 3.78 25.43 3.36
CA ASP A 97 4.50 24.19 3.06
C ASP A 97 4.67 23.30 4.31
N ALA A 98 4.71 23.87 5.50
CA ALA A 98 4.90 23.13 6.74
C ALA A 98 3.71 22.20 7.06
N ILE A 99 4.02 20.92 7.35
CA ILE A 99 3.09 19.92 7.84
C ILE A 99 3.46 19.57 9.29
N THR A 100 2.46 19.58 10.17
CA THR A 100 2.60 19.16 11.56
C THR A 100 1.60 18.06 11.91
N VAL A 101 1.97 17.20 12.86
CA VAL A 101 1.10 16.19 13.49
C VAL A 101 1.09 16.47 14.98
N ASP A 102 -0.09 16.74 15.55
CA ASP A 102 -0.25 17.15 16.96
C ASP A 102 0.71 18.29 17.35
N HIS A 103 0.85 19.28 16.46
CA HIS A 103 1.74 20.45 16.59
C HIS A 103 3.26 20.15 16.47
N ILE A 104 3.66 18.91 16.24
CA ILE A 104 5.06 18.52 16.01
C ILE A 104 5.35 18.55 14.51
N ALA A 105 6.49 19.13 14.11
CA ALA A 105 6.92 19.19 12.71
C ALA A 105 7.10 17.78 12.12
N ALA A 106 6.35 17.47 11.07
CA ALA A 106 6.38 16.18 10.37
C ALA A 106 7.06 16.27 9.00
N GLY A 107 7.04 17.44 8.36
CA GLY A 107 7.74 17.67 7.09
C GLY A 107 7.25 18.89 6.34
N ALA A 108 7.63 18.99 5.06
CA ALA A 108 7.21 20.06 4.16
C ALA A 108 6.59 19.50 2.87
N ALA A 109 5.46 20.06 2.47
CA ALA A 109 4.77 19.75 1.22
C ALA A 109 5.46 20.44 0.04
N ARG A 110 5.87 19.67 -0.97
CA ARG A 110 6.38 20.24 -2.22
C ARG A 110 5.24 20.84 -3.05
N GLU A 111 5.52 21.96 -3.69
CA GLU A 111 4.55 22.62 -4.57
C GLU A 111 4.48 21.98 -5.94
N ARG A 112 5.57 21.35 -6.36
CA ARG A 112 5.74 20.78 -7.69
C ARG A 112 6.36 19.39 -7.60
N ASP A 113 6.03 18.56 -8.58
CA ASP A 113 6.68 17.26 -8.76
C ASP A 113 8.07 17.40 -9.40
N HIS A 114 8.73 16.27 -9.66
CA HIS A 114 10.05 16.21 -10.28
C HIS A 114 10.08 16.71 -11.73
N LEU A 115 8.92 16.81 -12.39
CA LEU A 115 8.76 17.36 -13.74
C LEU A 115 8.28 18.82 -13.72
N GLY A 116 8.21 19.45 -12.54
CA GLY A 116 7.76 20.84 -12.38
C GLY A 116 6.25 21.05 -12.44
N ARG A 117 5.44 19.99 -12.50
CA ARG A 117 3.96 20.09 -12.52
C ARG A 117 3.44 20.41 -11.12
N PRO A 118 2.42 21.28 -10.98
CA PRO A 118 1.87 21.64 -9.68
C PRO A 118 1.23 20.44 -8.98
N LEU A 119 1.52 20.26 -7.70
CA LEU A 119 0.91 19.23 -6.86
C LEU A 119 -0.37 19.76 -6.19
N PRO A 120 -1.34 18.87 -5.86
CA PRO A 120 -2.54 19.26 -5.15
C PRO A 120 -2.22 19.92 -3.81
N ARG A 121 -2.92 20.99 -3.49
CA ARG A 121 -2.76 21.73 -2.25
C ARG A 121 -3.98 21.58 -1.35
N TRP A 122 -3.70 21.47 -0.06
CA TRP A 122 -4.68 21.54 1.01
C TRP A 122 -4.09 22.43 2.11
N SER A 123 -4.95 22.98 2.97
CA SER A 123 -4.56 23.82 4.10
C SER A 123 -5.54 23.64 5.25
N GLY A 124 -5.10 23.99 6.45
CA GLY A 124 -5.90 23.83 7.67
C GLY A 124 -5.51 22.59 8.46
N CYS A 125 -6.34 22.23 9.43
CA CYS A 125 -6.12 21.12 10.35
C CYS A 125 -7.23 20.08 10.21
N HIS A 126 -6.84 18.80 10.18
CA HIS A 126 -7.76 17.68 10.06
C HIS A 126 -7.41 16.61 11.09
N THR A 127 -8.37 16.27 11.94
CA THR A 127 -8.25 15.15 12.88
C THR A 127 -8.60 13.85 12.17
N LEU A 128 -7.72 12.86 12.27
CA LEU A 128 -7.92 11.57 11.62
C LEU A 128 -8.98 10.75 12.35
N ALA A 129 -10.04 10.38 11.63
CA ALA A 129 -11.03 9.44 12.14
C ALA A 129 -10.46 8.00 12.13
N PRO A 130 -10.95 7.11 13.02
CA PRO A 130 -10.65 5.69 12.92
C PRO A 130 -11.06 5.14 11.56
N ALA A 131 -10.24 4.22 11.03
CA ALA A 131 -10.51 3.58 9.76
C ALA A 131 -11.87 2.86 9.82
N LYS A 132 -12.74 3.14 8.86
CA LYS A 132 -13.93 2.34 8.63
C LYS A 132 -13.45 1.03 8.02
N SER A 133 -13.70 -0.11 8.66
CA SER A 133 -13.33 -1.41 8.06
C SER A 133 -14.14 -1.59 6.78
N SER A 134 -13.52 -1.42 5.62
CA SER A 134 -14.10 -1.88 4.36
C SER A 134 -14.02 -3.39 4.37
N SER A 135 -15.13 -4.04 4.72
CA SER A 135 -15.36 -5.45 4.41
C SER A 135 -15.44 -5.67 2.91
#